data_AF-A0A329T0I3-F1
#
_entry.id   AF-A0A329T0I3-F1
#
_cell.length_a   1.000
_cell.length_b   1.000
_cell.length_c   1.000
_cell.angle_alpha   90.00
_cell.angle_beta   90.00
_cell.angle_gamma   90.00
#
_symmetry.space_group_name_H-M   'P 1'
#
loop_
_entity.id
_entity.type
_entity.pdbx_description
1 polymer ?
#
loop_
_entity_poly.entity_id
_entity_poly.type
_entity_poly.pdbx_seq_one_letter_code
_entity_poly.pdbx_strand_id
1 'polypeptide(L)'
;MINQAAKLRLKTHLQPKLRQNTRWESTYTMMARHLVLREFISAEDEELAEEMPSTATNRNLKALLGQLADAQSVAMELLCAELNLLDARDLLNGLLEVMPSFGDYLAPNAEIVHAPDFESGVVKVLGAQAKRLTCTERSSLQPFLRRAPPPVRQEEPVKVGFADRILKRRKVDDVPSAYILLGAIPPTSNIFERLFSMARMVLRYERNRLSLLTLEMILFRKVNQKYWDVTTVDGCI
;
A
#
# COMPACT_ATOMS: atom_id res chain seq x y z
N MET A 1 -30.82 -6.09 -35.52
CA MET A 1 -30.78 -6.77 -34.21
C MET A 1 -30.07 -5.86 -33.24
N ILE A 2 -30.74 -5.37 -32.19
CA ILE A 2 -30.13 -4.52 -31.16
C ILE A 2 -29.36 -5.45 -30.22
N ASN A 3 -28.06 -5.20 -30.02
CA ASN A 3 -27.25 -6.02 -29.09
C ASN A 3 -27.71 -5.81 -27.63
N GLN A 4 -27.46 -6.79 -26.76
CA GLN A 4 -27.94 -6.78 -25.36
C GLN A 4 -27.44 -5.53 -24.59
N ALA A 5 -26.24 -5.05 -24.89
CA ALA A 5 -25.70 -3.80 -24.32
C ALA A 5 -26.54 -2.56 -24.70
N ALA A 6 -27.03 -2.47 -25.94
CA ALA A 6 -27.90 -1.39 -26.38
C ALA A 6 -29.31 -1.51 -25.77
N LYS A 7 -29.85 -2.72 -25.59
CA LYS A 7 -31.10 -2.93 -24.83
C LYS A 7 -30.97 -2.44 -23.39
N LEU A 8 -29.84 -2.74 -22.73
CA LEU A 8 -29.57 -2.29 -21.36
C LEU A 8 -29.45 -0.77 -21.25
N ARG A 9 -28.81 -0.12 -22.22
CA ARG A 9 -28.66 1.35 -22.28
C ARG A 9 -29.99 2.10 -22.36
N LEU A 10 -31.04 1.47 -22.88
CA LEU A 10 -32.39 2.05 -22.88
C LEU A 10 -33.02 2.07 -21.48
N LYS A 11 -32.57 1.20 -20.57
CA LYS A 11 -33.10 1.06 -19.21
C LYS A 11 -32.24 1.75 -18.15
N THR A 12 -30.92 1.79 -18.35
CA THR A 12 -29.98 2.40 -17.39
C THR A 12 -28.73 2.93 -18.08
N HIS A 13 -28.13 3.98 -17.50
CA HIS A 13 -26.83 4.50 -17.93
C HIS A 13 -25.65 3.62 -17.48
N LEU A 14 -25.90 2.68 -16.55
CA LEU A 14 -24.88 1.80 -16.01
C LEU A 14 -24.43 0.76 -17.05
N GLN A 15 -23.12 0.53 -17.12
CA GLN A 15 -22.53 -0.49 -17.97
C GLN A 15 -22.05 -1.69 -17.15
N PRO A 16 -22.06 -2.92 -17.72
CA PRO A 16 -21.41 -4.07 -17.12
C PRO A 16 -19.93 -3.80 -16.88
N LYS A 17 -19.39 -4.31 -15.78
CA LYS A 17 -17.95 -4.31 -15.49
C LYS A 17 -17.45 -5.73 -15.69
N LEU A 18 -16.33 -5.88 -16.39
CA LEU A 18 -15.66 -7.17 -16.55
C LEU A 18 -14.58 -7.35 -15.49
N ARG A 19 -14.35 -8.60 -15.08
CA ARG A 19 -13.21 -8.97 -14.23
C ARG A 19 -11.91 -8.66 -14.95
N GLN A 20 -10.93 -8.13 -14.23
CA GLN A 20 -9.60 -7.81 -14.74
C GLN A 20 -8.57 -8.38 -13.77
N ASN A 21 -7.84 -9.42 -14.19
CA ASN A 21 -6.90 -10.13 -13.32
C ASN A 21 -5.83 -9.22 -12.68
N THR A 22 -5.46 -8.13 -13.36
CA THR A 22 -4.45 -7.18 -12.87
C THR A 22 -5.00 -6.11 -11.93
N ARG A 23 -6.32 -6.05 -11.70
CA ARG A 23 -6.94 -5.05 -10.81
C ARG A 23 -7.58 -5.74 -9.61
N TRP A 24 -7.07 -5.40 -8.43
CA TRP A 24 -7.43 -6.03 -7.15
C TRP A 24 -8.94 -5.94 -6.86
N GLU A 25 -9.57 -4.80 -7.18
CA GLU A 25 -11.00 -4.55 -6.97
C GLU A 25 -11.93 -5.20 -8.03
N SER A 26 -11.40 -5.72 -9.13
CA SER A 26 -12.22 -6.02 -10.31
C SER A 26 -13.32 -7.06 -10.06
N THR A 27 -13.03 -8.10 -9.26
CA THR A 27 -14.01 -9.13 -8.92
C THR A 27 -15.14 -8.56 -8.07
N TYR A 28 -14.80 -7.79 -7.02
CA TYR A 28 -15.78 -7.16 -6.14
C TYR A 28 -16.68 -6.19 -6.91
N THR A 29 -16.09 -5.31 -7.72
CA THR A 29 -16.85 -4.33 -8.52
C THR A 29 -17.69 -4.95 -9.61
N MET A 30 -17.22 -6.05 -10.22
CA MET A 30 -18.01 -6.82 -11.19
C MET A 30 -19.26 -7.39 -10.51
N MET A 31 -19.12 -8.05 -9.37
CA MET A 31 -20.23 -8.65 -8.62
C MET A 31 -21.21 -7.59 -8.12
N ALA A 32 -20.70 -6.51 -7.53
CA ALA A 32 -21.52 -5.37 -7.09
C ALA A 32 -22.30 -4.77 -8.27
N ARG A 33 -21.64 -4.59 -9.43
CA ARG A 33 -22.30 -4.09 -10.64
C ARG A 33 -23.36 -5.04 -11.16
N HIS A 34 -23.12 -6.35 -11.14
CA HIS A 34 -24.10 -7.35 -11.56
C HIS A 34 -25.38 -7.28 -10.72
N LEU A 35 -25.27 -7.21 -9.39
CA LEU A 35 -26.43 -7.13 -8.50
C LEU A 35 -27.30 -5.89 -8.77
N VAL A 36 -26.68 -4.76 -9.11
CA VAL A 36 -27.41 -3.53 -9.50
C VAL A 36 -28.03 -3.66 -10.89
N LEU A 37 -27.31 -4.22 -11.87
CA LEU A 37 -27.81 -4.35 -13.23
C LEU A 37 -28.95 -5.36 -13.37
N ARG A 38 -29.01 -6.37 -12.48
CA ARG A 38 -30.03 -7.41 -12.49
C ARG A 38 -31.46 -6.85 -12.49
N GLU A 39 -31.71 -5.75 -11.78
CA GLU A 39 -33.04 -5.13 -11.72
C GLU A 39 -33.53 -4.59 -13.08
N PHE A 40 -32.60 -4.34 -14.01
CA PHE A 40 -32.90 -3.84 -15.34
C PHE A 40 -32.93 -4.94 -16.41
N ILE A 41 -32.44 -6.14 -16.09
CA ILE A 41 -32.45 -7.29 -16.99
C ILE A 41 -33.86 -7.89 -17.05
N SER A 42 -34.38 -8.10 -18.26
CA SER A 42 -35.72 -8.69 -18.43
C SER A 42 -35.71 -10.16 -18.03
N ALA A 43 -36.64 -10.58 -17.18
CA ALA A 43 -36.84 -12.00 -16.86
C ALA A 43 -37.49 -12.79 -18.00
N GLU A 44 -38.07 -12.09 -18.99
CA GLU A 44 -38.75 -12.66 -20.15
C GLU A 44 -37.81 -12.89 -21.35
N ASP A 45 -36.57 -12.41 -21.30
CA ASP A 45 -35.57 -12.64 -22.34
C ASP A 45 -35.00 -14.06 -22.13
N GLU A 46 -35.52 -15.05 -22.85
CA GLU A 46 -35.22 -16.49 -22.68
C GLU A 46 -33.71 -16.79 -22.87
N GLU A 47 -33.06 -16.14 -23.85
CA GLU A 47 -31.62 -16.24 -24.09
C GLU A 47 -30.82 -15.78 -22.87
N LEU A 48 -31.27 -14.72 -22.21
CA LEU A 48 -30.60 -14.18 -21.03
C LEU A 48 -30.99 -14.93 -19.76
N ALA A 49 -32.21 -15.49 -19.68
CA ALA A 49 -32.69 -16.24 -18.53
C ALA A 49 -31.88 -17.52 -18.28
N GLU A 50 -31.41 -18.18 -19.35
CA GLU A 50 -30.53 -19.36 -19.26
C GLU A 50 -29.15 -19.02 -18.67
N GLU A 51 -28.60 -17.86 -19.02
CA GLU A 51 -27.27 -17.38 -18.55
C GLU A 51 -27.31 -16.76 -17.15
N MET A 52 -28.50 -16.36 -16.68
CA MET A 52 -28.63 -15.66 -15.40
C MET A 52 -28.52 -16.62 -14.21
N PRO A 53 -27.77 -16.25 -13.16
CA PRO A 53 -27.70 -17.07 -11.95
C PRO A 53 -29.08 -17.26 -11.33
N SER A 54 -29.33 -18.44 -10.76
CA SER A 54 -30.57 -18.71 -10.05
C SER A 54 -30.83 -17.69 -8.93
N THR A 55 -32.09 -17.54 -8.51
CA THR A 55 -32.43 -16.65 -7.38
C THR A 55 -31.71 -17.06 -6.09
N ALA A 56 -31.50 -18.35 -5.85
CA ALA A 56 -30.72 -18.85 -4.72
C ALA A 56 -29.25 -18.43 -4.83
N THR A 57 -28.64 -18.63 -6.00
CA THR A 57 -27.25 -18.21 -6.28
C THR A 57 -27.07 -16.71 -6.06
N ASN A 58 -28.03 -15.88 -6.52
CA ASN A 58 -27.99 -14.44 -6.32
C ASN A 58 -28.06 -14.01 -4.84
N ARG A 59 -28.84 -14.72 -4.01
CA ARG A 59 -28.86 -14.47 -2.56
C ARG A 59 -27.50 -14.80 -1.93
N ASN A 60 -26.90 -15.91 -2.33
CA ASN A 60 -25.57 -16.31 -1.89
C ASN A 60 -24.49 -15.29 -2.34
N LEU A 61 -24.56 -14.81 -3.58
CA LEU A 61 -23.66 -13.77 -4.08
C LEU A 61 -23.79 -12.46 -3.30
N LYS A 62 -25.01 -12.06 -2.92
CA LYS A 62 -25.23 -10.87 -2.10
C LYS A 62 -24.64 -11.02 -0.70
N ALA A 63 -24.80 -12.19 -0.08
CA ALA A 63 -24.18 -12.49 1.21
C ALA A 63 -22.65 -12.50 1.13
N LEU A 64 -22.09 -13.15 0.10
CA LEU A 64 -20.65 -13.18 -0.15
C LEU A 64 -20.07 -11.79 -0.39
N LEU A 65 -20.77 -10.94 -1.14
CA LEU A 65 -20.35 -9.56 -1.37
C LEU A 65 -20.26 -8.76 -0.06
N GLY A 66 -21.20 -9.01 0.87
CA GLY A 66 -21.14 -8.44 2.22
C GLY A 66 -19.91 -8.91 2.99
N GLN A 67 -19.60 -10.20 2.95
CA GLN A 67 -18.40 -10.75 3.60
C GLN A 67 -17.09 -10.20 2.99
N LEU A 68 -17.06 -9.98 1.68
CA LEU A 68 -15.89 -9.46 0.98
C LEU A 68 -15.72 -7.94 1.12
N ALA A 69 -16.70 -7.22 1.67
CA ALA A 69 -16.65 -5.76 1.78
C ALA A 69 -15.47 -5.30 2.65
N ASP A 70 -15.23 -5.98 3.78
CA ASP A 70 -14.13 -5.65 4.70
C ASP A 70 -12.77 -5.93 4.05
N ALA A 71 -12.63 -7.09 3.40
CA ALA A 71 -11.42 -7.46 2.65
C ALA A 71 -11.14 -6.46 1.51
N GLN A 72 -12.18 -6.03 0.79
CA GLN A 72 -12.07 -5.02 -0.24
C GLN A 72 -11.63 -3.67 0.34
N SER A 73 -12.18 -3.25 1.49
CA SER A 73 -11.80 -2.02 2.17
C SER A 73 -10.31 -2.02 2.54
N VAL A 74 -9.84 -3.10 3.18
CA VAL A 74 -8.43 -3.28 3.54
C VAL A 74 -7.53 -3.27 2.31
N ALA A 75 -7.91 -3.96 1.23
CA ALA A 75 -7.15 -3.95 -0.03
C ALA A 75 -7.04 -2.55 -0.63
N MET A 76 -8.08 -1.71 -0.54
CA MET A 76 -8.03 -0.33 -1.03
C MET A 76 -7.14 0.56 -0.17
N GLU A 77 -7.17 0.41 1.15
CA GLU A 77 -6.28 1.15 2.05
C GLU A 77 -4.81 0.77 1.81
N LEU A 78 -4.51 -0.52 1.63
CA LEU A 78 -3.14 -0.99 1.31
C LEU A 78 -2.62 -0.46 -0.04
N LEU A 79 -3.52 -0.08 -0.95
CA LEU A 79 -3.17 0.56 -2.23
C LEU A 79 -2.98 2.07 -2.11
N CYS A 80 -3.43 2.70 -1.02
CA CYS A 80 -3.21 4.13 -0.74
C CYS A 80 -1.78 4.37 -0.21
N ALA A 81 -1.17 5.47 -0.63
CA ALA A 81 0.29 5.58 -0.75
C ALA A 81 1.04 6.05 0.53
N GLU A 82 0.43 5.98 1.70
CA GLU A 82 0.99 6.59 2.93
C GLU A 82 0.93 5.68 4.15
N LEU A 83 0.92 4.36 3.96
CA LEU A 83 1.01 3.41 5.06
C LEU A 83 2.45 2.99 5.29
N ASN A 84 2.83 2.85 6.56
CA ASN A 84 4.07 2.17 6.94
C ASN A 84 3.80 0.66 7.14
N LEU A 85 4.85 -0.12 7.39
CA LEU A 85 4.70 -1.58 7.56
C LEU A 85 3.90 -1.98 8.81
N LEU A 86 3.93 -1.17 9.88
CA LEU A 86 3.10 -1.40 11.06
C LEU A 86 1.62 -1.21 10.72
N ASP A 87 1.24 -0.10 10.08
CA ASP A 87 -0.16 0.17 9.71
C ASP A 87 -0.71 -0.93 8.80
N ALA A 88 0.09 -1.35 7.80
CA ALA A 88 -0.29 -2.44 6.92
C ALA A 88 -0.49 -3.75 7.69
N ARG A 89 0.37 -4.05 8.66
CA ARG A 89 0.25 -5.25 9.48
C ARG A 89 -0.96 -5.20 10.41
N ASP A 90 -1.30 -4.04 10.97
CA ASP A 90 -2.49 -3.84 11.80
C ASP A 90 -3.77 -4.06 10.99
N LEU A 91 -3.83 -3.56 9.75
CA LEU A 91 -4.95 -3.80 8.84
C LEU A 91 -5.12 -5.30 8.51
N LEU A 92 -4.01 -6.00 8.22
CA LEU A 92 -4.03 -7.43 7.91
C LEU A 92 -4.44 -8.28 9.13
N ASN A 93 -3.95 -7.93 10.32
CA ASN A 93 -4.32 -8.61 11.56
C ASN A 93 -5.81 -8.40 11.89
N GLY A 94 -6.33 -7.16 11.74
CA GLY A 94 -7.76 -6.89 11.91
C GLY A 94 -8.62 -7.66 10.91
N LEU A 95 -8.16 -7.81 9.66
CA LEU A 95 -8.85 -8.65 8.68
C LEU A 95 -8.84 -10.14 9.08
N LEU A 96 -7.76 -10.64 9.68
CA LEU A 96 -7.68 -12.02 10.17
C LEU A 96 -8.64 -12.30 11.34
N GLU A 97 -8.96 -11.31 12.16
CA GLU A 97 -9.97 -11.45 13.22
C GLU A 97 -11.36 -11.69 12.63
N VAL A 98 -11.71 -11.01 11.53
CA VAL A 98 -13.00 -11.13 10.85
C VAL A 98 -13.03 -12.36 9.94
N MET A 99 -11.91 -12.66 9.27
CA MET A 99 -11.78 -13.72 8.27
C MET A 99 -10.57 -14.62 8.56
N PRO A 100 -10.66 -15.50 9.58
CA PRO A 100 -9.55 -16.38 9.98
C PRO A 100 -9.09 -17.35 8.89
N SER A 101 -9.96 -17.65 7.91
CA SER A 101 -9.65 -18.51 6.75
C SER A 101 -8.51 -17.97 5.88
N PHE A 102 -8.14 -16.70 6.02
CA PHE A 102 -6.98 -16.13 5.31
C PHE A 102 -5.65 -16.31 6.05
N GLY A 103 -5.63 -17.04 7.17
CA GLY A 103 -4.42 -17.27 7.98
C GLY A 103 -3.22 -17.74 7.16
N ASP A 104 -3.44 -18.70 6.25
CA ASP A 104 -2.37 -19.27 5.42
C ASP A 104 -1.73 -18.26 4.45
N TYR A 105 -2.37 -17.11 4.23
CA TYR A 105 -1.92 -16.08 3.29
C TYR A 105 -1.48 -14.79 3.98
N LEU A 106 -2.15 -14.39 5.06
CA LEU A 106 -1.97 -13.08 5.69
C LEU A 106 -1.23 -13.13 7.02
N ALA A 107 -1.11 -14.31 7.64
CA ALA A 107 -0.42 -14.44 8.91
C ALA A 107 1.05 -14.01 8.79
N PRO A 108 1.65 -13.45 9.86
CA PRO A 108 3.05 -13.03 9.85
C PRO A 108 4.05 -14.15 9.53
N ASN A 109 3.65 -15.40 9.73
CA ASN A 109 4.41 -16.62 9.50
C ASN A 109 3.86 -17.47 8.34
N ALA A 110 3.01 -16.89 7.49
CA ALA A 110 2.52 -17.56 6.28
C ALA A 110 3.70 -17.93 5.36
N GLU A 111 3.58 -19.04 4.62
CA GLU A 111 4.65 -19.55 3.75
C GLU A 111 5.05 -18.55 2.65
N ILE A 112 4.13 -17.66 2.26
CA ILE A 112 4.32 -16.62 1.26
C ILE A 112 5.26 -15.50 1.77
N VAL A 113 5.41 -15.34 3.09
CA VAL A 113 6.23 -14.28 3.69
C VAL A 113 7.71 -14.61 3.48
N HIS A 114 8.38 -13.82 2.64
CA HIS A 114 9.77 -14.06 2.27
C HIS A 114 10.77 -13.83 3.41
N ALA A 115 10.52 -12.86 4.28
CA ALA A 115 11.44 -12.47 5.35
C ALA A 115 10.71 -12.20 6.67
N PRO A 116 10.19 -13.24 7.34
CA PRO A 116 9.31 -13.08 8.51
C PRO A 116 10.02 -12.39 9.69
N ASP A 117 11.29 -12.72 9.96
CA ASP A 117 12.08 -12.05 11.00
C ASP A 117 12.31 -10.55 10.69
N PHE A 118 12.49 -10.21 9.41
CA PHE A 118 12.68 -8.82 9.01
C PHE A 118 11.38 -8.03 9.22
N GLU A 119 10.27 -8.52 8.68
CA GLU A 119 8.97 -7.86 8.79
C GLU A 119 8.52 -7.71 10.25
N SER A 120 8.63 -8.79 11.04
CA SER A 120 8.35 -8.75 12.49
C SER A 120 9.24 -7.74 13.21
N GLY A 121 10.53 -7.72 12.90
CA GLY A 121 11.47 -6.76 13.46
C GLY A 121 11.08 -5.31 13.16
N VAL A 122 10.74 -5.00 11.90
CA VAL A 122 10.32 -3.65 11.48
C VAL A 122 9.05 -3.22 12.21
N VAL A 123 8.03 -4.09 12.26
CA VAL A 123 6.77 -3.83 12.97
C VAL A 123 7.02 -3.53 14.45
N LYS A 124 7.87 -4.32 15.11
CA LYS A 124 8.24 -4.08 16.52
C LYS A 124 8.97 -2.76 16.73
N VAL A 125 9.87 -2.36 15.83
CA VAL A 125 10.58 -1.08 15.95
C VAL A 125 9.63 0.10 15.74
N LEU A 126 8.77 0.04 14.72
CA LEU A 126 7.76 1.06 14.44
C LEU A 126 6.76 1.19 15.60
N GLY A 127 6.37 0.07 16.22
CA GLY A 127 5.49 0.04 17.39
C GLY A 127 6.16 0.38 18.73
N ALA A 128 7.34 1.01 18.73
CA ALA A 128 8.13 1.36 19.92
C ALA A 128 8.53 0.18 20.84
N GLN A 129 8.55 -1.04 20.31
CA GLN A 129 8.86 -2.29 21.02
C GLN A 129 10.27 -2.82 20.71
N ALA A 130 11.21 -1.95 20.32
CA ALA A 130 12.57 -2.33 19.93
C ALA A 130 13.34 -3.15 21.01
N LYS A 131 12.96 -3.01 22.29
CA LYS A 131 13.54 -3.80 23.40
C LYS A 131 13.18 -5.30 23.32
N ARG A 132 12.06 -5.65 22.68
CA ARG A 132 11.54 -7.02 22.53
C ARG A 132 12.05 -7.76 21.28
N LEU A 133 12.99 -7.16 20.55
CA LEU A 133 13.58 -7.78 19.36
C LEU A 133 14.38 -9.03 19.72
N THR A 134 14.17 -10.10 18.97
CA THR A 134 14.96 -11.33 19.05
C THR A 134 16.35 -11.14 18.41
N CYS A 135 17.26 -12.10 18.63
CA CYS A 135 18.58 -12.07 17.99
C CYS A 135 18.51 -12.17 16.46
N THR A 136 17.53 -12.91 15.91
CA THR A 136 17.32 -13.04 14.46
C THR A 136 16.80 -11.74 13.87
N GLU A 137 15.79 -11.12 14.50
CA GLU A 137 15.23 -9.83 14.09
C GLU A 137 16.31 -8.73 14.12
N ARG A 138 17.13 -8.68 15.18
CA ARG A 138 18.22 -7.70 15.27
C ARG A 138 19.25 -7.87 14.16
N SER A 139 19.57 -9.11 13.80
CA SER A 139 20.50 -9.40 12.71
C SER A 139 19.93 -8.95 11.36
N SER A 140 18.65 -9.21 11.10
CA SER A 140 17.97 -8.78 9.87
C SER A 140 17.85 -7.25 9.75
N LEU A 141 17.73 -6.53 10.88
CA LEU A 141 17.65 -5.06 10.91
C LEU A 141 19.02 -4.36 10.96
N GLN A 142 20.13 -5.11 11.00
CA GLN A 142 21.48 -4.54 11.07
C GLN A 142 21.75 -3.45 10.01
N PRO A 143 21.32 -3.59 8.73
CA PRO A 143 21.55 -2.55 7.72
C PRO A 143 20.92 -1.20 8.05
N PHE A 144 19.87 -1.19 8.88
CA PHE A 144 19.09 0.01 9.23
C PHE A 144 19.57 0.65 10.54
N LEU A 145 20.52 0.03 11.25
CA LEU A 145 21.04 0.58 12.49
C LEU A 145 21.77 1.90 12.21
N ARG A 146 21.52 2.94 13.03
CA ARG A 146 22.30 4.19 12.98
C ARG A 146 23.77 3.84 13.06
N ARG A 147 24.49 4.07 11.97
CA ARG A 147 25.94 4.13 12.02
C ARG A 147 26.28 5.34 12.89
N ALA A 148 26.97 5.12 14.00
CA ALA A 148 27.49 6.23 14.78
C ALA A 148 28.29 7.14 13.83
N PRO A 149 28.09 8.47 13.87
CA PRO A 149 28.96 9.36 13.10
C PRO A 149 30.42 9.05 13.48
N PRO A 150 31.38 9.16 12.55
CA PRO A 150 32.79 9.12 12.93
C PRO A 150 33.01 10.16 14.04
N PRO A 151 33.88 9.91 15.03
CA PRO A 151 34.09 10.85 16.11
C PRO A 151 34.56 12.18 15.50
N VAL A 152 33.66 13.14 15.42
CA VAL A 152 34.02 14.54 15.19
C VAL A 152 34.90 14.89 16.38
N ARG A 153 36.10 15.42 16.11
CA ARG A 153 37.02 15.91 17.15
C ARG A 153 36.21 16.78 18.10
N GLN A 154 36.06 16.33 19.35
CA GLN A 154 35.46 17.14 20.38
C GLN A 154 36.41 18.32 20.60
N GLU A 155 36.03 19.50 20.12
CA GLU A 155 36.56 20.73 20.71
C GLU A 155 36.20 20.71 22.20
N GLU A 156 37.17 21.07 23.04
CA GLU A 156 37.10 20.93 24.49
C GLU A 156 35.78 21.47 25.07
N PRO A 157 35.17 20.79 26.04
CA PRO A 157 33.88 21.20 26.56
C PRO A 157 34.00 22.54 27.30
N VAL A 158 33.47 23.60 26.70
CA VAL A 158 33.17 24.85 27.40
C VAL A 158 32.29 24.50 28.60
N LYS A 159 32.68 24.95 29.80
CA LYS A 159 32.02 24.68 31.08
C LYS A 159 30.52 25.04 31.00
N VAL A 160 29.69 24.03 30.82
CA VAL A 160 28.24 24.13 30.75
C VAL A 160 27.69 24.54 32.12
N GLY A 161 26.90 25.62 32.18
CA GLY A 161 26.39 26.22 33.42
C GLY A 161 25.39 25.32 34.17
N PHE A 162 25.18 25.59 35.46
CA PHE A 162 24.28 24.82 36.34
C PHE A 162 22.82 24.78 35.83
N ALA A 163 22.36 25.86 35.18
CA ALA A 163 21.03 25.92 34.55
C ALA A 163 20.90 24.94 33.37
N ASP A 164 21.92 24.83 32.52
CA ASP A 164 21.94 23.88 31.40
C ASP A 164 21.96 22.42 31.86
N ARG A 165 22.57 22.13 33.01
CA ARG A 165 22.51 20.80 33.66
C ARG A 165 21.11 20.43 34.12
N ILE A 166 20.35 21.41 34.62
CA ILE A 166 18.96 21.21 35.06
C ILE A 166 18.03 21.05 33.85
N LEU A 167 18.23 21.83 32.79
CA LEU A 167 17.46 21.73 31.55
C LEU A 167 17.76 20.43 30.79
N LYS A 168 19.00 19.94 30.79
CA LYS A 168 19.37 18.63 30.18
C LYS A 168 18.75 17.42 30.89
N ARG A 169 18.40 17.52 32.17
CA ARG A 169 17.66 16.45 32.90
C ARG A 169 16.19 16.36 32.47
N ARG A 170 15.68 17.38 31.79
CA ARG A 170 14.31 17.42 31.24
C ARG A 170 14.25 16.95 29.79
N LYS A 171 15.27 16.24 29.30
CA LYS A 171 15.11 15.42 28.08
C LYS A 171 14.12 14.32 28.41
N VAL A 172 12.87 14.54 28.00
CA VAL A 172 11.96 13.45 27.66
C VAL A 172 12.76 12.48 26.79
N ASP A 173 12.69 11.18 27.11
CA ASP A 173 13.24 10.10 26.30
C ASP A 173 12.49 10.04 24.97
N ASP A 174 12.64 11.07 24.14
CA ASP A 174 12.49 10.96 22.71
C ASP A 174 13.79 10.33 22.22
N VAL A 175 14.00 9.06 22.56
CA VAL A 175 15.13 8.29 22.05
C VAL A 175 14.77 8.01 20.60
N PRO A 176 15.37 8.71 19.63
CA PRO A 176 15.08 8.41 18.24
C PRO A 176 15.53 6.96 18.03
N SER A 177 14.61 6.10 17.57
CA SER A 177 14.82 4.65 17.50
C SER A 177 16.21 4.34 16.91
N ALA A 178 16.90 3.33 17.43
CA ALA A 178 18.27 3.01 16.99
C ALA A 178 18.36 2.71 15.48
N TYR A 179 17.23 2.47 14.83
CA TYR A 179 17.08 2.16 13.43
C TYR A 179 16.53 3.37 12.65
N ILE A 180 17.10 3.67 11.48
CA ILE A 180 16.65 4.75 10.59
C ILE A 180 15.87 4.17 9.41
N LEU A 181 15.07 4.99 8.75
CA LEU A 181 14.45 4.74 7.44
C LEU A 181 13.42 3.61 7.40
N LEU A 182 13.15 2.92 8.51
CA LEU A 182 12.15 1.85 8.55
C LEU A 182 10.73 2.32 8.18
N GLY A 183 10.37 3.54 8.57
CA GLY A 183 9.08 4.14 8.18
C GLY A 183 9.01 4.59 6.72
N ALA A 184 10.15 4.63 6.01
CA ALA A 184 10.21 4.95 4.59
C ALA A 184 10.11 3.71 3.69
N ILE A 185 10.16 2.50 4.27
CA ILE A 185 9.98 1.26 3.53
C ILE A 185 8.48 1.09 3.26
N PRO A 186 8.04 1.14 2.00
CA PRO A 186 6.63 0.98 1.69
C PRO A 186 6.19 -0.47 1.96
N PRO A 187 5.00 -0.69 2.53
CA PRO A 187 4.47 -2.02 2.78
C PRO A 187 4.04 -2.75 1.51
N THR A 188 3.73 -2.01 0.44
CA THR A 188 3.28 -2.58 -0.84
C THR A 188 4.12 -2.06 -2.00
N SER A 189 4.22 -2.87 -3.05
CA SER A 189 4.94 -2.51 -4.28
C SER A 189 4.15 -1.57 -5.21
N ASN A 190 3.00 -1.04 -4.78
CA ASN A 190 2.16 -0.17 -5.62
C ASN A 190 2.90 1.10 -6.07
N ILE A 191 3.83 1.61 -5.24
CA ILE A 191 4.68 2.73 -5.63
C ILE A 191 5.51 2.42 -6.89
N PHE A 192 5.95 1.16 -7.07
CA PHE A 192 6.65 0.71 -8.26
C PHE A 192 5.71 0.59 -9.45
N GLU A 193 4.49 0.07 -9.29
CA GLU A 193 3.51 0.02 -10.38
C GLU A 193 3.16 1.41 -10.91
N ARG A 194 2.99 2.39 -10.00
CA ARG A 194 2.81 3.79 -10.35
C ARG A 194 4.05 4.36 -11.05
N LEU A 195 5.24 4.03 -10.56
CA LEU A 195 6.52 4.43 -11.19
C LEU A 195 6.60 3.91 -12.64
N PHE A 196 6.36 2.62 -12.87
CA PHE A 196 6.39 2.05 -14.23
C PHE A 196 5.30 2.62 -15.13
N SER A 197 4.12 2.90 -14.58
CA SER A 197 3.05 3.58 -15.31
C SER A 197 3.46 5.01 -15.72
N MET A 198 4.12 5.75 -14.83
CA MET A 198 4.68 7.06 -15.13
C MET A 198 5.81 6.98 -16.16
N ALA A 199 6.71 6.00 -16.04
CA ALA A 199 7.78 5.75 -17.01
C ALA A 199 7.21 5.52 -18.41
N ARG A 200 6.17 4.69 -18.54
CA ARG A 200 5.49 4.45 -19.81
C ARG A 200 4.86 5.72 -20.38
N MET A 201 4.32 6.59 -19.53
CA MET A 201 3.76 7.88 -19.97
C MET A 201 4.82 8.88 -20.42
N VAL A 202 6.04 8.81 -19.86
CA VAL A 202 7.18 9.63 -20.27
C VAL A 202 7.78 9.12 -21.58
N LEU A 203 7.94 7.79 -21.72
CA LEU A 203 8.40 7.08 -22.91
C LEU A 203 7.31 6.91 -23.99
N ARG A 204 6.60 7.99 -24.32
CA ARG A 204 5.69 7.98 -25.48
C ARG A 204 6.47 7.83 -26.78
N TYR A 205 5.77 7.46 -27.85
CA TYR A 205 6.33 7.25 -29.19
C TYR A 205 7.28 8.38 -29.65
N GLU A 206 6.92 9.64 -29.40
CA GLU A 206 7.72 10.84 -29.75
C GLU A 206 9.00 11.01 -28.92
N ARG A 207 9.13 10.29 -27.81
CA ARG A 207 10.20 10.39 -26.82
C ARG A 207 11.00 9.10 -26.66
N ASN A 208 10.85 8.14 -27.58
CA ASN A 208 11.57 6.87 -27.59
C ASN A 208 13.10 7.03 -27.77
N ARG A 209 13.59 8.23 -28.14
CA ARG A 209 15.01 8.56 -28.24
C ARG A 209 15.60 9.19 -26.97
N LEU A 210 14.84 9.30 -25.88
CA LEU A 210 15.37 9.71 -24.58
C LEU A 210 16.46 8.73 -24.14
N SER A 211 17.59 9.26 -23.66
CA SER A 211 18.58 8.43 -22.99
C SER A 211 18.02 7.91 -21.65
N LEU A 212 18.52 6.77 -21.19
CA LEU A 212 18.15 6.20 -19.90
C LEU A 212 18.42 7.18 -18.75
N LEU A 213 19.51 7.94 -18.82
CA LEU A 213 19.86 8.97 -17.84
C LEU A 213 18.82 10.09 -17.77
N THR A 214 18.37 10.59 -18.93
CA THR A 214 17.36 11.65 -18.97
C THR A 214 16.01 11.14 -18.47
N LEU A 215 15.64 9.91 -18.80
CA LEU A 215 14.43 9.27 -18.27
C LEU A 215 14.48 9.16 -16.74
N GLU A 216 15.60 8.67 -16.20
CA GLU A 216 15.81 8.52 -14.77
C GLU A 216 15.69 9.87 -14.05
N MET A 217 16.34 10.92 -14.56
CA MET A 217 16.24 12.27 -14.01
C MET A 217 14.79 12.79 -13.97
N ILE A 218 14.03 12.58 -15.05
CA ILE A 218 12.62 13.01 -15.13
C ILE A 218 11.77 12.25 -14.09
N LEU A 219 11.95 10.93 -13.99
CA LEU A 219 11.19 10.10 -13.05
C LEU A 219 11.56 10.44 -11.60
N PHE A 220 12.84 10.59 -11.31
CA PHE A 220 13.33 10.95 -9.98
C PHE A 220 12.72 12.26 -9.50
N ARG A 221 12.71 13.30 -10.34
CA ARG A 221 12.08 14.59 -10.01
C ARG A 221 10.58 14.47 -9.82
N LYS A 222 9.88 13.70 -10.68
CA LYS A 222 8.42 13.51 -10.57
C LYS A 222 8.00 12.78 -9.31
N VAL A 223 8.67 11.67 -8.98
CA VAL A 223 8.34 10.86 -7.80
C VAL A 223 8.60 11.64 -6.52
N ASN A 224 9.68 12.41 -6.51
CA ASN A 224 10.09 13.18 -5.34
C ASN A 224 9.56 14.62 -5.37
N GLN A 225 8.58 14.96 -6.22
CA GLN A 225 8.12 16.35 -6.43
C GLN A 225 7.80 17.08 -5.11
N LYS A 226 7.28 16.36 -4.11
CA LYS A 226 6.99 16.90 -2.77
C LYS A 226 8.20 17.40 -1.97
N TYR A 227 9.41 16.97 -2.34
CA TYR A 227 10.67 17.35 -1.70
C TYR A 227 11.42 18.45 -2.48
N TRP A 228 10.95 18.80 -3.68
CA TRP A 228 11.56 19.81 -4.52
C TRP A 228 10.61 21.01 -4.63
N ASP A 229 10.91 22.09 -3.91
CA ASP A 229 10.33 23.40 -4.19
C ASP A 229 11.35 24.30 -4.91
N VAL A 230 10.89 25.46 -5.39
CA VAL A 230 11.74 26.42 -6.11
C VAL A 230 12.93 26.85 -5.24
N THR A 231 12.73 26.96 -3.92
CA THR A 231 13.79 27.37 -2.99
C THR A 231 14.84 26.28 -2.77
N THR A 232 14.45 25.01 -2.71
CA THR A 232 15.35 23.86 -2.63
C THR A 232 16.17 23.71 -3.90
N VAL A 233 15.57 23.97 -5.07
CA VAL A 233 16.26 23.91 -6.35
C VAL A 233 17.24 25.08 -6.51
N ASP A 234 16.84 26.30 -6.16
CA ASP A 234 17.71 27.48 -6.22
C ASP A 234 18.90 27.38 -5.24
N GLY A 235 18.74 26.73 -4.09
CA GLY A 235 19.84 26.49 -3.15
C GLY A 235 20.86 25.44 -3.60
N CYS A 236 20.59 24.71 -4.69
CA CYS A 236 21.51 23.69 -5.25
C CYS A 236 22.22 24.15 -6.54
N ILE A 237 21.89 25.33 -7.06
CA ILE A 237 22.52 25.96 -8.25
C ILE A 237 23.57 26.96 -7.78
#